data_AF-A0A928DUM0-F1
#
_entry.id   AF-A0A928DUM0-F1
#
_cell.length_a   1.000
_cell.length_b   1.000
_cell.length_c   1.000
_cell.angle_alpha   90.00
_cell.angle_beta   90.00
_cell.angle_gamma   90.00
#
_symmetry.space_group_name_H-M   'P 1'
#
loop_
_entity.id
_entity.type
_entity.pdbx_description
1 polymer ?
#
loop_
_entity_poly.entity_id
_entity_poly.type
_entity_poly.pdbx_seq_one_letter_code
_entity_poly.pdbx_strand_id
1 'polypeptide(L)'
;DTIICMGTGFSMAHGMAQSGQKRKVVGVLGDSTFFHSGITGLLNIAWNKANCTVIVLDNRITAMTGHQDNPGTGQTLMGEASDAADIAAIGKACGMKNIAEFDPLNFEETTAILKKSTESDEPWLLISKSPCVLIMKERVGNVRSIDPEKCKNCRVCVKTGCPAIECTDKNKPTINPLSCNGCSLCNQVCKFGAISE
;
A
#
# COMPACT_ATOMS: atom_id res chain seq x y z
N ASP A 1 7.11 13.07 7.16
CA ASP A 1 7.58 11.89 6.43
C ASP A 1 9.09 11.90 6.45
N THR A 2 9.72 10.73 6.55
CA THR A 2 11.18 10.60 6.63
C THR A 2 11.61 9.41 5.77
N ILE A 3 12.38 9.68 4.74
CA ILE A 3 12.92 8.69 3.81
C ILE A 3 14.44 8.78 3.92
N ILE A 4 15.06 7.78 4.56
CA ILE A 4 16.52 7.80 4.84
C ILE A 4 17.25 6.91 3.86
N CYS A 5 16.90 5.62 3.80
CA CYS A 5 17.41 4.73 2.77
C CYS A 5 16.45 3.57 2.50
N MET A 6 16.84 2.70 1.56
CA MET A 6 16.10 1.49 1.26
C MET A 6 16.08 0.55 2.48
N GLY A 7 14.89 0.16 2.93
CA GLY A 7 14.72 -0.79 4.04
C GLY A 7 14.65 -0.18 5.44
N THR A 8 14.85 1.14 5.59
CA THR A 8 14.77 1.76 6.93
C THR A 8 13.35 1.88 7.48
N GLY A 9 12.31 1.65 6.69
CA GLY A 9 10.92 1.88 7.10
C GLY A 9 10.57 1.25 8.46
N PHE A 10 10.96 0.00 8.69
CA PHE A 10 10.64 -0.71 9.92
C PHE A 10 11.61 -0.39 11.07
N SER A 11 12.92 -0.32 10.79
CA SER A 11 13.91 0.02 11.83
C SER A 11 13.73 1.45 12.35
N MET A 12 13.36 2.40 11.49
CA MET A 12 13.01 3.76 11.90
C MET A 12 11.71 3.79 12.69
N ALA A 13 10.69 3.05 12.28
CA ALA A 13 9.45 2.95 13.05
C ALA A 13 9.72 2.38 14.46
N HIS A 14 10.58 1.37 14.57
CA HIS A 14 11.02 0.85 15.87
C HIS A 14 11.70 1.93 16.72
N GLY A 15 12.71 2.61 16.17
CA GLY A 15 13.44 3.66 16.89
C GLY A 15 12.54 4.82 17.33
N MET A 16 11.62 5.26 16.46
CA MET A 16 10.65 6.31 16.76
C MET A 16 9.67 5.88 17.86
N ALA A 17 9.21 4.63 17.86
CA ALA A 17 8.34 4.11 18.91
C ALA A 17 9.08 4.07 20.26
N GLN A 18 10.37 3.73 20.27
CA GLN A 18 11.19 3.69 21.49
C GLN A 18 11.64 5.06 21.98
N SER A 19 11.62 6.10 21.14
CA SER A 19 12.07 7.43 21.51
C SER A 19 11.11 8.18 22.45
N GLY A 20 9.98 7.57 22.83
CA GLY A 20 8.92 8.23 23.61
C GLY A 20 8.07 9.21 22.79
N GLN A 21 8.08 9.11 21.46
CA GLN A 21 7.23 9.92 20.59
C GLN A 21 5.75 9.62 20.89
N LYS A 22 4.93 10.66 21.08
CA LYS A 22 3.49 10.52 21.37
C LYS A 22 2.63 10.40 20.11
N ARG A 23 3.18 10.74 18.96
CA ARG A 23 2.50 10.59 17.66
C ARG A 23 2.48 9.13 17.25
N LYS A 24 1.40 8.72 16.59
CA LYS A 24 1.26 7.41 15.94
C LYS A 24 2.40 7.22 14.94
N VAL A 25 3.11 6.09 15.04
CA VAL A 25 4.26 5.75 14.20
C VAL A 25 3.86 4.73 13.15
N VAL A 26 4.14 5.03 11.88
CA VAL A 26 3.90 4.13 10.75
C VAL A 26 5.19 3.92 9.96
N GLY A 27 5.56 2.66 9.74
CA GLY A 27 6.67 2.27 8.86
C GLY A 27 6.14 1.57 7.61
N VAL A 28 6.68 1.87 6.44
CA VAL A 28 6.22 1.29 5.16
C VAL A 28 7.39 0.72 4.38
N LEU A 29 7.21 -0.47 3.81
CA LEU A 29 8.15 -1.12 2.90
C LEU A 29 7.38 -1.78 1.73
N GLY A 30 8.02 -1.93 0.57
CA GLY A 30 7.55 -2.88 -0.45
C GLY A 30 7.94 -4.33 -0.08
N ASP A 31 7.27 -5.32 -0.66
CA ASP A 31 7.58 -6.75 -0.52
C ASP A 31 9.06 -7.09 -0.77
N SER A 32 9.64 -6.63 -1.89
CA SER A 32 11.04 -6.90 -2.23
C SER A 32 11.99 -6.37 -1.15
N THR A 33 11.73 -5.16 -0.65
CA THR A 33 12.51 -4.53 0.41
C THR A 33 12.30 -5.25 1.74
N PHE A 34 11.08 -5.72 2.00
CA PHE A 34 10.77 -6.50 3.18
C PHE A 34 11.64 -7.77 3.24
N PHE A 35 11.70 -8.53 2.14
CA PHE A 35 12.55 -9.73 2.06
C PHE A 35 14.04 -9.42 2.09
N HIS A 36 14.47 -8.30 1.49
CA HIS A 36 15.87 -7.92 1.43
C HIS A 36 16.44 -7.44 2.79
N SER A 37 15.70 -6.60 3.53
CA SER A 37 16.20 -6.01 4.78
C SER A 37 15.14 -5.67 5.82
N GLY A 38 13.85 -5.85 5.53
CA GLY A 38 12.77 -5.50 6.46
C GLY A 38 12.54 -6.50 7.60
N ILE A 39 12.86 -7.80 7.39
CA ILE A 39 12.57 -8.87 8.36
C ILE A 39 13.26 -8.63 9.71
N THR A 40 14.51 -8.17 9.72
CA THR A 40 15.24 -7.89 10.96
C THR A 40 14.62 -6.72 11.74
N GLY A 41 14.10 -5.71 11.03
CA GLY A 41 13.32 -4.63 11.63
C GLY A 41 12.02 -5.13 12.24
N LEU A 42 11.30 -6.02 11.54
CA LEU A 42 10.06 -6.62 12.04
C LEU A 42 10.31 -7.45 13.32
N LEU A 43 11.35 -8.27 13.33
CA LEU A 43 11.74 -9.08 14.48
C LEU A 43 11.99 -8.20 15.72
N ASN A 44 12.69 -7.09 15.55
CA ASN A 44 12.95 -6.15 16.63
C ASN A 44 11.68 -5.47 17.16
N ILE A 45 10.75 -5.10 16.27
CA ILE A 45 9.44 -4.54 16.65
C ILE A 45 8.65 -5.54 17.48
N ALA A 46 8.54 -6.77 17.01
CA ALA A 46 7.82 -7.84 17.69
C ALA A 46 8.42 -8.15 19.06
N TRP A 47 9.75 -8.33 19.11
CA TRP A 47 10.46 -8.67 20.34
C TRP A 47 10.34 -7.57 21.41
N ASN A 48 10.50 -6.31 21.02
CA ASN A 48 10.41 -5.18 21.95
C ASN A 48 8.99 -4.66 22.17
N LYS A 49 7.98 -5.27 21.54
CA LYS A 49 6.57 -4.82 21.57
C LYS A 49 6.43 -3.33 21.22
N ALA A 50 7.17 -2.88 20.21
CA ALA A 50 7.21 -1.47 19.85
C ALA A 50 5.83 -1.00 19.36
N ASN A 51 5.27 0.04 19.97
CA ASN A 51 3.95 0.58 19.59
C ASN A 51 4.03 1.32 18.25
N CYS A 52 3.93 0.57 17.15
CA CYS A 52 3.88 1.10 15.80
C CYS A 52 3.05 0.20 14.85
N THR A 53 2.55 0.79 13.79
CA THR A 53 1.99 0.04 12.65
C THR A 53 3.06 -0.05 11.56
N VAL A 54 3.36 -1.26 11.11
CA VAL A 54 4.22 -1.48 9.95
C VAL A 54 3.44 -2.07 8.79
N ILE A 55 3.67 -1.58 7.58
CA ILE A 55 2.92 -1.91 6.37
C ILE A 55 3.88 -2.47 5.31
N VAL A 56 3.56 -3.64 4.78
CA VAL A 56 4.19 -4.17 3.57
C VAL A 56 3.25 -3.97 2.39
N LEU A 57 3.74 -3.30 1.34
CA LEU A 57 3.06 -3.17 0.05
C LEU A 57 3.44 -4.37 -0.81
N ASP A 58 2.57 -5.38 -0.84
CA ASP A 58 2.79 -6.64 -1.56
C ASP A 58 2.16 -6.59 -2.95
N ASN A 59 3.00 -6.29 -3.94
CA ASN A 59 2.65 -6.27 -5.36
C ASN A 59 3.34 -7.38 -6.17
N ARG A 60 3.99 -8.32 -5.47
CA ARG A 60 4.66 -9.53 -6.00
C ARG A 60 5.82 -9.25 -6.97
N ILE A 61 6.42 -8.06 -6.92
CA ILE A 61 7.45 -7.65 -7.88
C ILE A 61 8.30 -6.47 -7.38
N THR A 62 9.58 -6.45 -7.77
CA THR A 62 10.46 -5.30 -7.54
C THR A 62 10.20 -4.21 -8.57
N ALA A 63 9.10 -3.46 -8.42
CA ALA A 63 8.60 -2.55 -9.45
C ALA A 63 9.60 -1.44 -9.87
N MET A 64 10.16 -0.70 -8.91
CA MET A 64 10.90 0.54 -9.21
C MET A 64 12.25 0.32 -9.92
N THR A 65 12.90 -0.82 -9.73
CA THR A 65 14.28 -1.04 -10.21
C THR A 65 14.35 -1.81 -11.51
N GLY A 66 13.23 -2.05 -12.19
CA GLY A 66 13.19 -2.80 -13.45
C GLY A 66 12.44 -4.13 -13.38
N HIS A 67 11.46 -4.23 -12.49
CA HIS A 67 10.51 -5.36 -12.44
C HIS A 67 11.17 -6.72 -12.20
N GLN A 68 12.17 -6.77 -11.31
CA GLN A 68 12.83 -8.03 -10.97
C GLN A 68 11.94 -8.93 -10.11
N ASP A 69 12.04 -10.23 -10.36
CA ASP A 69 11.52 -11.25 -9.46
C ASP A 69 12.15 -11.10 -8.06
N ASN A 70 11.38 -11.46 -7.05
CA ASN A 70 11.82 -11.46 -5.66
C ASN A 70 11.25 -12.69 -4.94
N PRO A 71 11.63 -12.95 -3.68
CA PRO A 71 11.16 -14.14 -2.94
C PRO A 71 9.63 -14.27 -2.84
N GLY A 72 8.86 -13.20 -3.04
CA GLY A 72 7.41 -13.21 -3.09
C GLY A 72 6.80 -13.63 -4.44
N THR A 73 7.58 -13.70 -5.52
CA THR A 73 7.06 -13.96 -6.88
C THR A 73 6.73 -15.44 -7.13
N GLY A 74 7.35 -16.37 -6.39
CA GLY A 74 7.15 -17.82 -6.60
C GLY A 74 7.96 -18.39 -7.76
N GLN A 75 9.03 -17.71 -8.16
CA GLN A 75 10.00 -18.19 -9.14
C GLN A 75 11.40 -17.70 -8.79
N THR A 76 12.41 -18.45 -9.22
CA THR A 76 13.82 -18.06 -9.11
C THR A 76 14.16 -17.03 -10.19
N LEU A 77 15.31 -16.36 -10.05
CA LEU A 77 15.84 -15.45 -11.07
C LEU A 77 16.12 -16.13 -12.42
N MET A 78 16.19 -17.46 -12.47
CA MET A 78 16.35 -18.24 -13.70
C MET A 78 15.01 -18.66 -14.32
N GLY A 79 13.88 -18.23 -13.74
CA GLY A 79 12.53 -18.56 -14.21
C GLY A 79 12.03 -19.94 -13.80
N GLU A 80 12.73 -20.61 -12.89
CA GLU A 80 12.28 -21.90 -12.34
C GLU A 80 11.22 -21.66 -11.26
N ALA A 81 10.16 -22.46 -11.24
CA ALA A 81 9.14 -22.39 -10.20
C ALA A 81 9.76 -22.61 -8.81
N SER A 82 9.36 -21.79 -7.84
CA SER A 82 9.83 -21.84 -6.46
C SER A 82 8.68 -21.51 -5.51
N ASP A 83 8.82 -21.88 -4.24
CA ASP A 83 7.85 -21.47 -3.23
C ASP A 83 7.92 -19.96 -3.01
N ALA A 84 6.76 -19.30 -3.00
CA ALA A 84 6.65 -17.88 -2.68
C ALA A 84 6.69 -17.68 -1.16
N ALA A 85 7.51 -16.74 -0.72
CA ALA A 85 7.57 -16.36 0.69
C ALA A 85 6.24 -15.73 1.15
N ASP A 86 5.74 -16.19 2.29
CA ASP A 86 4.54 -15.67 2.94
C ASP A 86 4.91 -14.65 4.02
N ILE A 87 4.60 -13.38 3.77
CA ILE A 87 4.87 -12.26 4.67
C ILE A 87 4.12 -12.42 6.01
N ALA A 88 2.88 -12.92 6.00
CA ALA A 88 2.12 -13.15 7.22
C ALA A 88 2.73 -14.29 8.04
N ALA A 89 3.15 -15.38 7.38
CA ALA A 89 3.83 -16.48 8.06
C ALA A 89 5.17 -16.03 8.70
N ILE A 90 5.96 -15.24 7.97
CA ILE A 90 7.20 -14.63 8.50
C ILE A 90 6.86 -13.74 9.70
N GLY A 91 5.82 -12.90 9.59
CA GLY A 91 5.39 -12.05 10.70
C GLY A 91 5.00 -12.84 11.95
N LYS A 92 4.25 -13.94 11.79
CA LYS A 92 3.91 -14.85 12.89
C LYS A 92 5.18 -15.45 13.51
N ALA A 93 6.12 -15.91 12.68
CA ALA A 93 7.39 -16.47 13.14
C ALA A 93 8.26 -15.45 13.88
N CYS A 94 8.22 -14.17 13.49
CA CYS A 94 8.86 -13.07 14.22
C CYS A 94 8.18 -12.72 15.55
N GLY A 95 6.98 -13.24 15.82
CA GLY A 95 6.22 -12.98 17.06
C GLY A 95 5.16 -11.88 16.96
N MET A 96 4.81 -11.44 15.75
CA MET A 96 3.70 -10.50 15.56
C MET A 96 2.37 -11.18 15.88
N LYS A 97 1.58 -10.58 16.77
CA LYS A 97 0.24 -11.06 17.12
C LYS A 97 -0.84 -10.47 16.23
N ASN A 98 -0.72 -9.19 15.92
CA ASN A 98 -1.68 -8.47 15.11
C ASN A 98 -1.18 -8.40 13.67
N ILE A 99 -1.78 -9.23 12.80
CA ILE A 99 -1.46 -9.31 11.38
C ILE A 99 -2.76 -9.23 10.60
N ALA A 100 -2.82 -8.39 9.57
CA ALA A 100 -3.96 -8.32 8.67
C ALA A 100 -3.50 -8.15 7.23
N GLU A 101 -4.17 -8.89 6.34
CA GLU A 101 -4.05 -8.73 4.89
C GLU A 101 -5.31 -8.06 4.37
N PHE A 102 -5.18 -7.14 3.44
CA PHE A 102 -6.31 -6.41 2.87
C PHE A 102 -5.98 -5.94 1.45
N ASP A 103 -7.04 -5.68 0.67
CA ASP A 103 -6.93 -5.11 -0.67
C ASP A 103 -6.96 -3.56 -0.57
N PRO A 104 -5.89 -2.85 -1.01
CA PRO A 104 -5.87 -1.38 -1.00
C PRO A 104 -6.92 -0.74 -1.92
N LEU A 105 -7.51 -1.50 -2.84
CA LEU A 105 -8.60 -1.02 -3.70
C LEU A 105 -9.95 -0.99 -2.98
N ASN A 106 -10.07 -1.63 -1.81
CA ASN A 106 -11.23 -1.47 -0.92
C ASN A 106 -10.97 -0.32 0.06
N PHE A 107 -11.49 0.87 -0.26
CA PHE A 107 -11.23 2.08 0.50
C PHE A 107 -11.79 2.03 1.93
N GLU A 108 -12.96 1.41 2.11
CA GLU A 108 -13.62 1.31 3.41
C GLU A 108 -12.83 0.40 4.34
N GLU A 109 -12.48 -0.81 3.87
CA GLU A 109 -11.68 -1.78 4.63
C GLU A 109 -10.29 -1.22 4.95
N THR A 110 -9.62 -0.62 3.96
CA THR A 110 -8.31 0.03 4.14
C THR A 110 -8.36 1.10 5.22
N THR A 111 -9.40 1.95 5.21
CA THR A 111 -9.56 3.01 6.22
C THR A 111 -9.82 2.42 7.60
N ALA A 112 -10.67 1.40 7.69
CA ALA A 112 -11.01 0.74 8.95
C ALA A 112 -9.79 0.06 9.59
N ILE A 113 -8.99 -0.67 8.80
CA ILE A 113 -7.83 -1.40 9.33
C ILE A 113 -6.70 -0.44 9.74
N LEU A 114 -6.44 0.61 8.95
CA LEU A 114 -5.45 1.64 9.31
C LEU A 114 -5.85 2.39 10.58
N LYS A 115 -7.13 2.68 10.76
CA LYS A 115 -7.62 3.30 11.99
C LYS A 115 -7.42 2.37 13.18
N LYS A 116 -7.85 1.12 13.06
CA LYS A 116 -7.71 0.09 14.10
C LYS A 116 -6.25 -0.12 14.50
N SER A 117 -5.35 -0.26 13.54
CA SER A 117 -3.94 -0.56 13.80
C SER A 117 -3.22 0.62 14.45
N THR A 118 -3.52 1.85 14.04
CA THR A 118 -2.84 3.04 14.55
C THR A 118 -3.44 3.58 15.85
N GLU A 119 -4.62 3.13 16.25
CA GLU A 119 -5.23 3.41 17.56
C GLU A 119 -4.88 2.34 18.62
N SER A 120 -4.29 1.23 18.20
CA SER A 120 -3.79 0.16 19.07
C SER A 120 -2.50 0.56 19.79
N ASP A 121 -2.32 0.08 21.02
CA ASP A 121 -1.06 0.20 21.76
C ASP A 121 -0.09 -0.98 21.54
N GLU A 122 -0.53 -2.00 20.80
CA GLU A 122 0.29 -3.14 20.38
C GLU A 122 0.84 -2.97 18.96
N PRO A 123 1.99 -3.60 18.61
CA PRO A 123 2.51 -3.61 17.25
C PRO A 123 1.56 -4.30 16.26
N TRP A 124 1.44 -3.72 15.06
CA TRP A 124 0.65 -4.26 13.95
C TRP A 124 1.50 -4.47 12.70
N LEU A 125 1.33 -5.61 12.04
CA LEU A 125 1.80 -5.85 10.67
C LEU A 125 0.60 -5.85 9.72
N LEU A 126 0.61 -4.92 8.79
CA LEU A 126 -0.40 -4.80 7.74
C LEU A 126 0.23 -5.21 6.41
N ILE A 127 -0.49 -6.02 5.63
CA ILE A 127 -0.03 -6.50 4.33
C ILE A 127 -1.06 -6.04 3.30
N SER A 128 -0.72 -4.98 2.57
CA SER A 128 -1.53 -4.42 1.49
C SER A 128 -1.25 -5.22 0.23
N LYS A 129 -2.17 -6.09 -0.17
CA LYS A 129 -1.98 -7.01 -1.31
C LYS A 129 -2.71 -6.50 -2.55
N SER A 130 -1.98 -6.10 -3.57
CA SER A 130 -2.54 -5.77 -4.89
C SER A 130 -1.47 -5.91 -5.96
N PRO A 131 -1.78 -6.50 -7.13
CA PRO A 131 -0.85 -6.60 -8.23
C PRO A 131 -0.37 -5.23 -8.71
N CYS A 132 0.85 -5.16 -9.23
CA CYS A 132 1.39 -3.94 -9.81
C CYS A 132 0.70 -3.63 -11.15
N VAL A 133 -0.08 -2.55 -11.20
CA VAL A 133 -0.81 -2.10 -12.40
C VAL A 133 0.10 -1.78 -13.59
N LEU A 134 1.39 -1.54 -13.38
CA LEU A 134 2.37 -1.28 -14.44
C LEU A 134 2.81 -2.57 -15.16
N ILE A 135 2.59 -3.73 -14.55
CA ILE A 135 3.00 -5.05 -15.06
C ILE A 135 1.80 -5.85 -15.55
N MET A 136 0.63 -5.56 -15.00
CA MET A 136 -0.62 -6.13 -15.50
C MET A 136 -0.82 -5.77 -16.98
N LYS A 137 -1.10 -6.79 -17.79
CA LYS A 137 -1.50 -6.61 -19.20
C LYS A 137 -2.97 -6.20 -19.33
N GLU A 138 -3.78 -6.60 -18.36
CA GLU A 138 -5.22 -6.37 -18.34
C GLU A 138 -5.57 -5.23 -17.38
N ARG A 139 -6.65 -4.52 -17.72
CA ARG A 139 -7.21 -3.51 -16.82
C ARG A 139 -7.84 -4.19 -15.61
N VAL A 140 -7.76 -3.53 -14.46
CA VAL A 140 -8.46 -4.01 -13.25
C VAL A 140 -9.98 -4.01 -13.47
N GLY A 141 -10.50 -3.04 -14.24
CA GLY A 141 -11.90 -2.97 -14.58
C GLY A 141 -12.22 -1.93 -15.64
N ASN A 142 -13.50 -1.58 -15.74
CA ASN A 142 -13.98 -0.59 -16.70
C ASN A 142 -13.40 0.80 -16.43
N VAL A 143 -13.07 1.50 -17.51
CA VAL A 143 -12.60 2.89 -17.46
C VAL A 143 -13.63 3.74 -16.73
N ARG A 144 -13.16 4.71 -15.95
CA ARG A 144 -14.04 5.63 -15.23
C ARG A 144 -14.18 6.94 -15.99
N SER A 145 -15.35 7.55 -15.89
CA SER A 145 -15.63 8.88 -16.41
C SER A 145 -16.14 9.79 -15.29
N ILE A 146 -15.98 11.11 -15.44
CA ILE A 146 -16.50 12.11 -14.50
C ILE A 146 -17.61 12.88 -15.20
N ASP A 147 -18.81 12.85 -14.65
CA ASP A 147 -19.96 13.65 -15.05
C ASP A 147 -19.74 15.12 -14.61
N PRO A 148 -19.55 16.06 -15.54
CA PRO A 148 -19.32 17.46 -15.19
C PRO A 148 -20.51 18.10 -14.48
N GLU A 149 -21.75 17.68 -14.75
CA GLU A 149 -22.95 18.28 -14.15
C GLU A 149 -23.07 17.94 -12.67
N LYS A 150 -22.79 16.68 -12.32
CA LYS A 150 -22.79 16.20 -10.92
C LYS A 150 -21.54 16.63 -10.14
N CYS A 151 -20.42 16.86 -10.83
CA CYS A 151 -19.15 17.21 -10.20
C CYS A 151 -19.18 18.61 -9.53
N LYS A 152 -18.99 18.62 -8.21
CA LYS A 152 -18.87 19.83 -7.37
C LYS A 152 -17.45 20.40 -7.25
N ASN A 153 -16.49 19.89 -8.03
CA ASN A 153 -15.09 20.33 -8.01
C ASN A 153 -14.42 20.29 -6.61
N CYS A 154 -14.77 19.31 -5.78
CA CYS A 154 -14.18 19.17 -4.42
C CYS A 154 -12.76 18.60 -4.41
N ARG A 155 -12.29 18.06 -5.55
CA ARG A 155 -10.94 17.49 -5.78
C ARG A 155 -10.54 16.33 -4.86
N VAL A 156 -11.49 15.70 -4.16
CA VAL A 156 -11.20 14.50 -3.34
C VAL A 156 -10.67 13.35 -4.20
N CYS A 157 -11.23 13.15 -5.40
CA CYS A 157 -10.72 12.16 -6.35
C CYS A 157 -9.27 12.44 -6.78
N VAL A 158 -8.87 13.71 -6.93
CA VAL A 158 -7.49 14.09 -7.27
C VAL A 158 -6.51 13.72 -6.15
N LYS A 159 -6.93 13.87 -4.88
CA LYS A 159 -6.11 13.50 -3.72
C LYS A 159 -5.80 12.01 -3.61
N THR A 160 -6.46 11.16 -4.39
CA THR A 160 -6.10 9.73 -4.50
C THR A 160 -4.74 9.53 -5.19
N GLY A 161 -4.21 10.55 -5.86
CA GLY A 161 -2.92 10.49 -6.55
C GLY A 161 -2.97 9.70 -7.87
N CYS A 162 -4.15 9.42 -8.40
CA CYS A 162 -4.29 8.68 -9.64
C CYS A 162 -3.73 9.49 -10.83
N PRO A 163 -2.74 8.94 -11.58
CA PRO A 163 -2.14 9.64 -12.72
C PRO A 163 -3.09 9.81 -13.91
N ALA A 164 -4.19 9.05 -13.95
CA ALA A 164 -5.21 9.18 -14.99
C ALA A 164 -6.17 10.36 -14.74
N ILE A 165 -6.16 10.99 -13.55
CA ILE A 165 -7.00 12.14 -13.26
C ILE A 165 -6.24 13.41 -13.64
N GLU A 166 -6.72 14.06 -14.69
CA GLU A 166 -6.19 15.32 -15.18
C GLU A 166 -6.98 16.47 -14.55
N CYS A 167 -6.27 17.42 -13.94
CA CYS A 167 -6.89 18.59 -13.32
C CYS A 167 -6.02 19.81 -13.57
N THR A 168 -6.52 20.78 -14.34
CA THR A 168 -5.93 22.13 -14.41
C THR A 168 -6.57 23.02 -13.34
N ASP A 169 -5.85 24.03 -12.84
CA ASP A 169 -6.25 24.80 -11.65
C ASP A 169 -7.63 25.47 -11.72
N LYS A 170 -8.17 25.69 -12.92
CA LYS A 170 -9.48 26.34 -13.14
C LYS A 170 -10.59 25.39 -13.56
N ASN A 171 -10.28 24.15 -13.97
CA ASN A 171 -11.26 23.24 -14.56
C ASN A 171 -11.70 22.15 -13.58
N LYS A 172 -12.86 21.55 -13.87
CA LYS A 172 -13.30 20.32 -13.23
C LYS A 172 -12.33 19.19 -13.63
N PRO A 173 -12.05 18.22 -12.74
CA PRO A 173 -11.20 17.09 -13.05
C PRO A 173 -11.82 16.23 -14.16
N THR A 174 -10.97 15.70 -15.03
CA THR A 174 -11.31 14.75 -16.10
C THR A 174 -10.48 13.47 -15.93
N ILE A 175 -10.95 12.35 -16.50
CA ILE A 175 -10.21 11.08 -16.48
C ILE A 175 -9.75 10.76 -17.90
N ASN A 176 -8.45 10.51 -18.04
CA ASN A 176 -7.86 10.04 -19.29
C ASN A 176 -8.16 8.55 -19.47
N PRO A 177 -8.90 8.15 -20.53
CA PRO A 177 -9.34 6.78 -20.72
C PRO A 177 -8.21 5.83 -21.15
N LEU A 178 -7.08 6.37 -21.63
CA LEU A 178 -5.91 5.56 -21.99
C LEU A 178 -5.12 5.16 -20.74
N SER A 179 -4.98 6.10 -19.80
CA SER A 179 -4.22 5.89 -18.55
C SER A 179 -5.06 5.25 -17.43
N CYS A 180 -6.39 5.27 -17.54
CA CYS A 180 -7.27 4.73 -16.51
C CYS A 180 -7.25 3.20 -16.49
N ASN A 181 -6.89 2.61 -15.35
CA ASN A 181 -6.89 1.16 -15.15
C ASN A 181 -8.21 0.60 -14.60
N GLY A 182 -9.20 1.46 -14.31
CA GLY A 182 -10.54 1.05 -13.91
C GLY A 182 -10.72 0.53 -12.47
N CYS A 183 -9.72 0.74 -11.59
CA CYS A 183 -9.71 0.23 -10.20
C CYS A 183 -10.80 0.77 -9.27
N SER A 184 -11.63 1.72 -9.72
CA SER A 184 -12.78 2.27 -8.99
C SER A 184 -12.48 3.07 -7.70
N LEU A 185 -11.21 3.22 -7.29
CA LEU A 185 -10.88 3.96 -6.06
C LEU A 185 -11.41 5.41 -6.08
N CYS A 186 -11.33 6.09 -7.23
CA CYS A 186 -11.85 7.44 -7.39
C CYS A 186 -13.38 7.51 -7.23
N ASN A 187 -14.10 6.47 -7.69
CA ASN A 187 -15.55 6.36 -7.55
C ASN A 187 -15.95 6.19 -6.08
N GLN A 188 -15.26 5.32 -5.33
CA GLN A 188 -15.53 5.06 -3.91
C GLN A 188 -15.41 6.33 -3.04
N VAL A 189 -14.49 7.24 -3.37
CA VAL A 189 -14.31 8.49 -2.61
C VAL A 189 -15.27 9.62 -3.06
N CYS A 190 -16.02 9.43 -4.14
CA CYS A 190 -16.93 10.44 -4.67
C CYS A 190 -18.31 10.40 -3.99
N LYS A 191 -18.54 11.31 -3.04
CA LYS A 191 -19.84 11.43 -2.34
C LYS A 191 -21.00 11.96 -3.20
N PHE A 192 -20.72 12.42 -4.42
CA PHE A 192 -21.71 13.08 -5.29
C PHE A 192 -22.21 12.17 -6.42
N GLY A 193 -21.73 10.92 -6.51
CA GLY A 193 -22.08 10.02 -7.61
C GLY A 193 -21.70 10.58 -8.99
N ALA A 194 -20.66 11.42 -9.03
CA ALA A 194 -20.21 12.10 -10.25
C ALA A 194 -19.23 11.25 -11.06
N ILE A 195 -18.86 10.06 -10.59
CA ILE A 195 -17.92 9.16 -11.25
C ILE A 195 -18.64 7.86 -11.56
N SER A 196 -18.61 7.40 -12.80
CA SER A 196 -19.20 6.12 -13.22
C SER A 196 -18.24 5.38 -14.15
N GLU A 197 -18.67 4.20 -14.58
CA GLU A 197 -18.13 3.56 -15.79
C GLU A 197 -18.49 4.37 -17.04
#